data_AF-A0A163AMU5-F1
#
_entry.id   AF-A0A163AMU5-F1
#
_cell.length_a   1.000
_cell.length_b   1.000
_cell.length_c   1.000
_cell.angle_alpha   90.00
_cell.angle_beta   90.00
_cell.angle_gamma   90.00
#
_symmetry.space_group_name_H-M   'P 1'
#
loop_
_entity.id
_entity.type
_entity.pdbx_description
1 polymer ?
#
loop_
_entity_poly.entity_id
_entity_poly.type
_entity_poly.pdbx_seq_one_letter_code
_entity_poly.pdbx_strand_id
1 'polypeptide(L)'
;MSSISHCCNVVCRCAQCSRNSQGYSLVTSRTAERHIRKDELERIERLDTAERLANSMLYSGFISQLLTVQEEQMMDVDTQYDQANSPDSNATTMADNVSVDDEISEVNGNDSDCCGG
;
A
#
# COMPACT_ATOMS: atom_id res chain seq x y z
N MET A 1 -25.36 50.32 20.14
CA MET A 1 -24.68 50.49 18.84
C MET A 1 -23.23 50.11 19.04
N SER A 2 -22.79 48.97 18.53
CA SER A 2 -21.40 48.50 18.71
C SER A 2 -20.50 49.23 17.73
N SER A 3 -19.70 50.18 18.22
CA SER A 3 -18.68 50.87 17.44
C SER A 3 -17.63 49.86 17.01
N ILE A 4 -17.67 49.45 15.74
CA ILE A 4 -16.68 48.54 15.17
C ILE A 4 -15.35 49.29 15.17
N SER A 5 -14.49 48.99 16.15
CA SER A 5 -13.11 49.44 16.20
C SER A 5 -12.33 48.75 15.07
N HIS A 6 -12.48 49.25 13.85
CA HIS A 6 -11.79 48.75 12.65
C HIS A 6 -10.84 49.78 12.04
N CYS A 7 -10.47 50.81 12.80
CA CYS A 7 -9.67 51.92 12.26
C CYS A 7 -8.20 51.87 12.66
N CYS A 8 -7.78 50.92 13.51
CA CYS A 8 -6.37 50.80 13.87
C CYS A 8 -5.62 49.97 12.82
N ASN A 9 -4.60 50.58 12.22
CA ASN A 9 -3.60 49.85 11.47
C ASN A 9 -2.67 49.13 12.46
N VAL A 10 -2.38 47.87 12.17
CA VAL A 10 -1.46 47.02 12.90
C VAL A 10 -0.31 46.60 12.00
N VAL A 11 0.83 46.28 12.61
CA VAL A 11 2.00 45.75 11.90
C VAL A 11 1.79 44.27 11.62
N CYS A 12 1.73 43.89 10.34
CA CYS A 12 1.67 42.50 9.90
C CYS A 12 3.05 42.02 9.44
N ARG A 13 3.47 40.86 9.94
CA ARG A 13 4.77 40.22 9.64
C ARG A 13 4.63 38.80 9.09
N CYS A 14 3.49 38.48 8.46
CA CYS A 14 3.32 37.17 7.82
C CYS A 14 4.37 36.93 6.73
N ALA A 15 4.50 35.68 6.26
CA ALA A 15 5.52 35.30 5.27
C ALA A 15 5.49 36.14 3.98
N GLN A 16 4.35 36.71 3.63
CA GLN A 16 4.22 37.62 2.48
C GLN A 16 4.67 39.04 2.83
N CYS A 17 4.19 39.60 3.95
CA CYS A 17 4.54 40.97 4.35
C CYS A 17 6.01 41.12 4.76
N SER A 18 6.65 40.04 5.24
CA SER A 18 8.06 40.04 5.60
C SER A 18 9.01 40.12 4.41
N ARG A 19 8.53 39.87 3.18
CA ARG A 19 9.33 39.97 1.95
C ARG A 19 9.46 41.40 1.42
N ASN A 20 8.72 42.35 1.99
CA ASN A 20 8.85 43.75 1.63
C ASN A 20 10.17 44.34 2.14
N SER A 21 10.61 45.46 1.57
CA SER A 21 11.85 46.15 1.98
C SER A 21 11.89 46.53 3.47
N GLN A 22 10.72 46.72 4.08
CA GLN A 22 10.58 47.04 5.50
C GLN A 22 10.51 45.80 6.40
N GLY A 23 10.33 44.59 5.84
CA GLY A 23 10.11 43.37 6.61
C GLY A 23 8.75 43.28 7.31
N TYR A 24 7.84 44.21 7.03
CA TYR A 24 6.46 44.22 7.51
C TYR A 24 5.56 45.09 6.63
N SER A 25 4.25 45.03 6.87
CA SER A 25 3.26 45.93 6.28
C SER A 25 2.31 46.48 7.34
N LEU A 26 1.91 47.75 7.21
CA LEU A 26 0.82 48.32 8.00
C LEU A 26 -0.51 48.01 7.32
N VAL A 27 -1.38 47.27 8.00
CA VAL A 27 -2.68 46.84 7.49
C VAL A 27 -3.74 46.95 8.58
N THR A 28 -5.02 46.98 8.21
CA THR A 28 -6.10 46.93 9.22
C THR A 28 -6.02 45.61 10.02
N SER A 29 -6.49 45.62 11.29
CA SER A 29 -6.53 44.40 12.12
C SER A 29 -7.24 43.23 11.41
N ARG A 30 -8.35 43.50 10.72
CA ARG A 30 -9.10 42.49 9.95
C ARG A 30 -8.27 41.88 8.81
N THR A 31 -7.46 42.71 8.15
CA THR A 31 -6.54 42.25 7.10
C THR A 31 -5.39 41.42 7.67
N ALA A 32 -4.80 41.85 8.79
CA ALA A 32 -3.75 41.09 9.46
C ALA A 32 -4.23 39.70 9.89
N GLU A 33 -5.42 39.60 10.48
CA GLU A 33 -6.04 38.32 10.82
C GLU A 33 -6.24 37.44 9.59
N ARG A 34 -6.72 38.01 8.48
CA ARG A 34 -6.91 37.27 7.23
C ARG A 34 -5.58 36.72 6.72
N HIS A 35 -4.52 37.52 6.78
CA HIS A 35 -3.18 37.08 6.36
C HIS A 35 -2.71 35.90 7.22
N ILE A 36 -2.86 35.98 8.54
CA ILE A 36 -2.44 34.91 9.46
C ILE A 36 -3.22 33.61 9.16
N ARG A 37 -4.55 33.69 9.02
CA ARG A 37 -5.36 32.49 8.70
C ARG A 37 -4.98 31.88 7.35
N LYS A 38 -4.70 32.72 6.35
CA LYS A 38 -4.26 32.24 5.03
C LYS A 38 -2.90 31.56 5.10
N ASP A 39 -1.93 32.18 5.79
CA ASP A 39 -0.58 31.64 5.93
C ASP A 39 -0.60 30.28 6.65
N GLU A 40 -1.43 30.15 7.68
CA GLU A 40 -1.61 28.89 8.41
C GLU A 40 -2.24 27.79 7.54
N LEU A 41 -3.29 28.12 6.77
CA LEU A 41 -3.91 27.16 5.86
C LEU A 41 -2.94 26.68 4.78
N GLU A 42 -2.19 27.60 4.16
CA GLU A 42 -1.16 27.23 3.17
C GLU A 42 -0.05 26.37 3.80
N ARG A 43 0.32 26.62 5.06
CA ARG A 43 1.29 25.81 5.78
C ARG A 43 0.77 24.38 6.00
N ILE A 44 -0.48 24.23 6.42
CA ILE A 44 -1.12 22.92 6.61
C ILE A 44 -1.19 22.15 5.27
N GLU A 45 -1.60 22.80 4.19
CA GLU A 45 -1.67 22.18 2.86
C GLU A 45 -0.30 21.68 2.37
N ARG A 46 0.77 22.47 2.59
CA ARG A 46 2.14 22.04 2.27
C ARG A 46 2.59 20.84 3.10
N LEU A 47 2.16 20.76 4.36
CA LEU A 47 2.48 19.62 5.23
C LEU A 47 1.72 18.36 4.79
N ASP A 48 0.43 18.47 4.48
CA ASP A 48 -0.39 17.36 3.96
C ASP A 48 0.20 16.81 2.65
N THR A 49 0.55 17.70 1.72
CA THR A 49 1.17 17.27 0.45
C THR A 49 2.53 16.61 0.66
N ALA A 50 3.38 17.16 1.55
CA ALA A 50 4.66 16.55 1.89
C ALA A 50 4.49 15.17 2.57
N GLU A 51 3.52 15.03 3.47
CA GLU A 51 3.20 13.76 4.13
C GLU A 51 2.72 12.72 3.12
N ARG A 52 1.81 13.09 2.21
CA ARG A 52 1.34 12.19 1.15
C ARG A 52 2.47 11.72 0.24
N LEU A 53 3.40 12.62 -0.11
CA LEU A 53 4.58 12.28 -0.89
C LEU A 53 5.51 11.33 -0.12
N ALA A 54 5.79 11.61 1.16
CA ALA A 54 6.61 10.76 1.99
C ALA A 54 6.02 9.35 2.14
N ASN A 55 4.72 9.25 2.40
CA ASN A 55 4.02 7.97 2.51
C ASN A 55 4.03 7.20 1.18
N SER A 56 3.87 7.88 0.05
CA SER A 56 3.97 7.25 -1.27
C SER A 56 5.38 6.72 -1.55
N MET A 57 6.43 7.46 -1.18
CA MET A 57 7.82 7.02 -1.35
C MET A 57 8.17 5.84 -0.44
N LEU A 58 7.71 5.86 0.82
CA LEU A 58 7.89 4.75 1.76
C LEU A 58 7.20 3.47 1.25
N TYR A 59 5.96 3.59 0.75
CA TYR A 59 5.23 2.46 0.20
C TYR A 59 5.91 1.89 -1.05
N SER A 60 6.37 2.76 -1.96
CA SER A 60 7.13 2.33 -3.14
C SER A 60 8.45 1.65 -2.77
N GLY A 61 9.20 2.20 -1.80
CA GLY A 61 10.46 1.61 -1.33
C GLY A 61 10.24 0.25 -0.67
N PHE A 62 9.18 0.10 0.11
CA PHE A 62 8.79 -1.17 0.71
C PHE A 62 8.42 -2.22 -0.33
N ILE A 63 7.63 -1.85 -1.36
CA ILE A 63 7.32 -2.75 -2.48
C ILE A 63 8.59 -3.16 -3.22
N SER A 64 9.48 -2.22 -3.51
CA SER A 64 10.75 -2.55 -4.18
C SER A 64 11.58 -3.54 -3.37
N GLN A 65 11.66 -3.37 -2.04
CA GLN A 65 12.39 -4.30 -1.17
C GLN A 65 11.75 -5.69 -1.12
N LEU A 66 10.41 -5.77 -1.06
CA LEU A 66 9.70 -7.04 -1.12
C LEU A 66 9.92 -7.77 -2.45
N LEU A 67 9.86 -7.05 -3.57
CA LEU A 67 10.13 -7.62 -4.90
C LEU A 67 11.56 -8.15 -5.02
N THR A 68 12.55 -7.43 -4.49
CA THR A 68 13.94 -7.90 -4.48
C THR A 68 14.12 -9.19 -3.66
N VAL A 69 13.49 -9.29 -2.49
CA VAL A 69 13.55 -10.51 -1.64
C VAL A 69 12.81 -11.70 -2.29
N GLN A 70 11.77 -11.43 -3.09
CA GLN A 70 11.08 -12.47 -3.84
C GLN A 70 11.91 -12.98 -5.03
N GLU A 71 12.60 -12.10 -5.74
CA GLU A 71 13.47 -12.47 -6.87
C GLU A 71 14.67 -13.30 -6.41
N GLU A 72 15.31 -12.93 -5.28
CA GLU A 72 16.38 -13.73 -4.67
C GLU A 72 15.91 -15.15 -4.29
N GLN A 73 14.68 -15.32 -3.82
CA GLN A 73 14.13 -16.64 -3.49
C GLN A 73 13.73 -17.49 -4.71
N MET A 74 13.53 -16.88 -5.89
CA MET A 74 13.19 -17.60 -7.11
C MET A 74 14.41 -18.01 -7.95
N MET A 75 15.61 -17.48 -7.66
CA MET A 75 16.86 -17.87 -8.35
C MET A 75 17.61 -19.05 -7.72
N ASP A 76 17.17 -19.58 -6.58
CA ASP A 76 17.85 -20.67 -5.85
C ASP A 76 17.20 -22.06 -6.05
N VAL A 77 16.22 -22.17 -6.95
CA VAL A 77 15.57 -23.46 -7.31
C VAL A 77 16.07 -23.94 -8.68
N ASP A 78 17.39 -23.99 -8.88
CA ASP A 78 18.00 -24.59 -10.07
C ASP A 78 19.37 -25.25 -9.75
N THR A 79 19.43 -26.02 -8.66
CA THR A 79 20.55 -26.96 -8.45
C THR A 79 20.09 -28.40 -8.22
N GLN A 80 20.19 -29.15 -9.33
CA GLN A 80 20.55 -30.57 -9.43
C GLN A 80 19.58 -31.62 -8.87
N TYR A 81 18.83 -32.25 -9.78
CA TYR A 81 18.62 -33.69 -9.70
C TYR A 81 18.62 -34.37 -11.08
N ASP A 82 19.63 -34.05 -11.91
CA ASP A 82 20.01 -34.89 -13.03
C ASP A 82 21.07 -35.90 -12.56
N GLN A 83 20.63 -37.02 -12.00
CA GLN A 83 21.43 -38.24 -11.98
C GLN A 83 20.64 -39.37 -12.64
N ALA A 84 20.62 -39.34 -13.97
CA ALA A 84 20.44 -40.53 -14.77
C ALA A 84 21.67 -41.42 -14.59
N ASN A 85 21.52 -42.55 -13.89
CA ASN A 85 22.28 -43.78 -14.11
C ASN A 85 21.49 -44.96 -13.53
N SER A 86 20.67 -45.57 -14.38
CA SER A 86 20.22 -46.95 -14.20
C SER A 86 21.40 -47.91 -14.41
N PRO A 87 21.44 -49.04 -13.68
CA PRO A 87 21.15 -50.28 -14.41
C PRO A 87 20.23 -51.23 -13.63
N ASP A 88 19.37 -51.91 -14.40
CA ASP A 88 18.53 -53.04 -14.01
C ASP A 88 19.30 -54.11 -13.21
N SER A 89 18.65 -54.66 -12.18
CA SER A 89 18.96 -56.00 -11.67
C SER A 89 17.71 -56.69 -11.14
N ASN A 90 17.42 -57.80 -11.79
CA ASN A 90 16.32 -58.74 -11.61
C ASN A 90 16.51 -59.64 -10.36
N ALA A 91 15.49 -59.74 -9.50
CA ALA A 91 15.38 -60.84 -8.55
C ALA A 91 13.93 -61.06 -8.08
N THR A 92 13.21 -61.91 -8.83
CA THR A 92 12.34 -63.02 -8.40
C THR A 92 11.52 -62.89 -7.09
N THR A 93 10.20 -62.75 -7.29
CA THR A 93 9.02 -63.31 -6.59
C THR A 93 9.11 -63.88 -5.16
N MET A 94 8.21 -63.41 -4.28
CA MET A 94 7.35 -64.27 -3.45
C MET A 94 5.99 -63.58 -3.29
N ALA A 95 4.95 -64.27 -3.73
CA ALA A 95 3.55 -63.88 -3.56
C ALA A 95 3.15 -63.95 -2.08
N ASP A 96 2.25 -63.06 -1.66
CA ASP A 96 1.19 -63.51 -0.78
C ASP A 96 -0.14 -62.87 -1.19
N ASN A 97 -1.09 -63.73 -1.49
CA ASN A 97 -2.42 -63.38 -1.96
C ASN A 97 -3.31 -63.28 -0.72
N VAL A 98 -3.82 -62.08 -0.41
CA VAL A 98 -5.01 -61.97 0.44
C VAL A 98 -6.10 -61.28 -0.38
N SER A 99 -6.97 -62.14 -0.89
CA SER A 99 -8.28 -61.83 -1.46
C SER A 99 -9.21 -61.34 -0.35
N VAL A 100 -9.91 -60.24 -0.60
CA VAL A 100 -11.35 -60.14 -0.33
C VAL A 100 -11.96 -59.20 -1.36
N ASP A 101 -12.92 -59.78 -2.06
CA ASP A 101 -13.81 -59.21 -3.05
C ASP A 101 -14.91 -58.36 -2.39
N ASP A 102 -15.66 -57.68 -3.26
CA ASP A 102 -16.95 -56.99 -3.06
C ASP A 102 -16.86 -55.53 -2.56
N GLU A 103 -17.45 -54.53 -3.23
CA GLU A 103 -18.38 -54.54 -4.34
C GLU A 103 -18.30 -53.15 -5.03
N ILE A 104 -18.29 -53.15 -6.36
CA ILE A 104 -18.64 -51.97 -7.15
C ILE A 104 -20.15 -51.72 -7.02
N SER A 105 -20.57 -50.53 -6.59
CA SER A 105 -21.92 -50.06 -6.86
C SER A 105 -21.87 -48.82 -7.75
N GLU A 106 -21.78 -49.03 -9.07
CA GLU A 106 -22.28 -48.05 -10.02
C GLU A 106 -23.78 -48.28 -10.21
N VAL A 107 -24.57 -47.20 -10.12
CA VAL A 107 -25.82 -46.86 -10.86
C VAL A 107 -26.55 -45.78 -10.07
N ASN A 108 -26.41 -44.51 -10.46
CA ASN A 108 -27.21 -43.76 -11.46
C ASN A 108 -28.54 -43.24 -10.89
N GLY A 109 -28.73 -41.92 -10.91
CA GLY A 109 -29.95 -41.27 -10.43
C GLY A 109 -29.94 -39.74 -10.49
N ASN A 110 -29.89 -39.21 -11.72
CA ASN A 110 -30.60 -38.04 -12.24
C ASN A 110 -30.53 -36.66 -11.56
N ASP A 111 -30.14 -35.68 -12.39
CA ASP A 111 -30.64 -34.31 -12.56
C ASP A 111 -31.67 -33.78 -11.57
N SER A 112 -31.38 -32.61 -11.02
CA SER A 112 -32.38 -31.57 -10.73
C SER A 112 -31.72 -30.20 -10.66
N ASP A 113 -31.84 -29.45 -11.76
CA ASP A 113 -31.75 -27.99 -11.76
C ASP A 113 -32.71 -27.41 -10.73
N CYS A 114 -32.22 -26.55 -9.84
CA CYS A 114 -33.06 -25.74 -8.98
C CYS A 114 -32.61 -24.28 -9.03
N CYS A 115 -33.31 -23.51 -9.86
CA CYS A 115 -33.38 -22.06 -9.78
C CYS A 115 -33.81 -21.61 -8.37
N GLY A 116 -33.19 -20.56 -7.85
CA GLY A 116 -33.70 -19.83 -6.68
C GLY A 116 -32.72 -18.78 -6.16
N GLY A 117 -32.77 -17.58 -6.73
CA GLY A 117 -32.03 -16.39 -6.26
C GLY A 117 -31.97 -15.29 -7.30
#